data_AF-A0A973LZ46-F1
#
_entry.id   AF-A0A973LZ46-F1
#
_cell.length_a   1.000
_cell.length_b   1.000
_cell.length_c   1.000
_cell.angle_alpha   90.00
_cell.angle_beta   90.00
_cell.angle_gamma   90.00
#
_symmetry.space_group_name_H-M   'P 1'
#
loop_
_entity.id
_entity.type
_entity.pdbx_description
1 polymer ?
#
loop_
_entity_poly.entity_id
_entity_poly.type
_entity_poly.pdbx_seq_one_letter_code
_entity_poly.pdbx_strand_id
1 'polypeptide(L)'
;MSTTAFSTAITQARDLLRWHSPLRTELWAARLIAGLEPDEVQPFLRELAEDDSAESRLTLAALATVDETTALGTEPGAGADQERPETPEVGVGVPGWVGRMGRVVCEGGWYGKADPYGEQTLAVLSFRYENGKEPHVLVVGIDQPHGGLAVDALVEEVKFLDDLGLSPAEPGVVAGRVLDAFELGDQIMGAQVADTLPAVRPLAIARAAAVPGLVRQAPDGTMAGFRDLPDLPGAREAFEKLAEFVGERPLWWSPARVSQFLTSWLPREAILSDAAVAAMPDVVRAWSRFNGDQPAVLHQIDADAPRLPALMADESLAGLGKRIARQRL
;
A
#
# COMPACT_ATOMS: atom_id res chain seq x y z
N MET A 1 17.19 -24.88 -20.34
CA MET A 1 18.06 -24.85 -19.15
C MET A 1 17.21 -24.46 -17.94
N SER A 2 16.45 -25.41 -17.38
CA SER A 2 15.67 -25.18 -16.13
C SER A 2 15.95 -26.27 -15.06
N THR A 3 17.03 -27.04 -15.22
CA THR A 3 17.25 -28.26 -14.41
C THR A 3 17.62 -27.96 -12.95
N THR A 4 18.28 -26.83 -12.67
CA THR A 4 18.70 -26.47 -11.30
C THR A 4 17.56 -25.87 -10.48
N ALA A 5 16.78 -24.95 -11.07
CA ALA A 5 15.60 -24.37 -10.43
C ALA A 5 14.52 -25.45 -10.20
N PHE A 6 14.27 -26.28 -11.21
CA PHE A 6 13.37 -27.43 -11.12
C PHE A 6 13.78 -28.40 -10.01
N SER A 7 15.00 -28.93 -10.03
CA SER A 7 15.45 -29.89 -9.00
C SER A 7 15.42 -29.32 -7.57
N THR A 8 15.72 -28.02 -7.42
CA THR A 8 15.61 -27.32 -6.14
C THR A 8 14.15 -27.23 -5.69
N ALA A 9 13.24 -26.83 -6.59
CA ALA A 9 11.82 -26.73 -6.30
C ALA A 9 11.22 -28.08 -5.90
N ILE A 10 11.54 -29.17 -6.61
CA ILE A 10 11.08 -30.52 -6.29
C ILE A 10 11.59 -30.97 -4.91
N THR A 11 12.86 -30.69 -4.58
CA THR A 11 13.42 -31.04 -3.27
C THR A 11 12.70 -30.31 -2.14
N GLN A 12 12.42 -29.02 -2.31
CA GLN A 12 11.71 -28.20 -1.32
C GLN A 12 10.23 -28.60 -1.21
N ALA A 13 9.56 -28.86 -2.33
CA ALA A 13 8.17 -29.33 -2.38
C ALA A 13 7.98 -30.64 -1.60
N ARG A 14 8.96 -31.55 -1.64
CA ARG A 14 8.94 -32.79 -0.85
C ARG A 14 8.89 -32.54 0.65
N ASP A 15 9.62 -31.54 1.14
CA ASP A 15 9.59 -31.18 2.57
C ASP A 15 8.26 -30.51 2.94
N LEU A 16 7.70 -29.68 2.05
CA LEU A 16 6.40 -29.03 2.25
C LEU A 16 5.25 -30.04 2.31
N LEU A 17 5.29 -31.10 1.50
CA LEU A 17 4.34 -32.22 1.57
C LEU A 17 4.30 -32.87 2.96
N ARG A 18 5.41 -32.85 3.72
CA ARG A 18 5.49 -33.41 5.08
C ARG A 18 4.98 -32.45 6.15
N TRP A 19 5.06 -31.14 5.93
CA TRP A 19 4.75 -30.12 6.93
C TRP A 19 3.27 -29.71 6.95
N HIS A 20 2.55 -29.95 5.85
CA HIS A 20 1.10 -29.75 5.76
C HIS A 20 0.64 -28.32 6.09
N SER A 21 1.49 -27.32 5.81
CA SER A 21 1.20 -25.89 6.01
C SER A 21 0.93 -25.22 4.66
N PRO A 22 -0.33 -24.80 4.39
CA PRO A 22 -0.67 -23.98 3.25
C PRO A 22 0.12 -22.67 3.21
N LEU A 23 0.24 -21.94 4.34
CA LEU A 23 0.88 -20.63 4.35
C LEU A 23 2.35 -20.72 3.93
N ARG A 24 3.05 -21.72 4.48
CA ARG A 24 4.46 -21.92 4.19
C ARG A 24 4.69 -22.31 2.75
N THR A 25 3.79 -23.10 2.18
CA THR A 25 3.82 -23.49 0.77
C THR A 25 3.57 -22.29 -0.14
N GLU A 26 2.61 -21.44 0.18
CA GLU A 26 2.31 -20.22 -0.60
C GLU A 26 3.45 -19.19 -0.53
N LEU A 27 4.03 -18.96 0.66
CA LEU A 27 5.24 -18.11 0.82
C LEU A 27 6.46 -18.67 0.08
N TRP A 28 6.57 -19.99 0.00
CA TRP A 28 7.60 -20.63 -0.81
C TRP A 28 7.35 -20.42 -2.31
N ALA A 29 6.11 -20.58 -2.78
CA ALA A 29 5.75 -20.34 -4.18
C ALA A 29 5.95 -18.87 -4.60
N ALA A 30 5.61 -17.92 -3.72
CA ALA A 30 5.85 -16.49 -3.95
C ALA A 30 7.35 -16.19 -4.13
N ARG A 31 8.22 -16.80 -3.32
CA ARG A 31 9.68 -16.69 -3.49
C ARG A 31 10.19 -17.38 -4.75
N LEU A 32 9.60 -18.52 -5.10
CA LEU A 32 9.99 -19.27 -6.28
C LEU A 32 9.70 -18.47 -7.55
N ILE A 33 8.50 -17.90 -7.70
CA ILE A 33 8.15 -17.09 -8.87
C ILE A 33 8.96 -15.79 -8.93
N ALA A 34 9.24 -15.16 -7.79
CA ALA A 34 10.08 -13.95 -7.72
C ALA A 34 11.55 -14.20 -8.08
N GLY A 35 12.02 -15.44 -7.97
CA GLY A 35 13.39 -15.83 -8.32
C GLY A 35 13.56 -16.34 -9.75
N LEU A 36 12.49 -16.46 -10.53
CA LEU A 36 12.54 -16.88 -11.93
C LEU A 36 12.63 -15.66 -12.85
N GLU A 37 13.51 -15.71 -13.84
CA GLU A 37 13.51 -14.70 -14.90
C GLU A 37 12.29 -14.86 -15.82
N PRO A 38 11.79 -13.79 -16.47
CA PRO A 38 10.57 -13.85 -17.28
C PRO A 38 10.58 -14.91 -18.40
N ASP A 39 11.73 -15.19 -18.99
CA ASP A 39 11.91 -16.20 -20.03
C ASP A 39 12.06 -17.63 -19.48
N GLU A 40 12.27 -17.80 -18.18
CA GLU A 40 12.37 -19.09 -17.49
C GLU A 40 11.01 -19.62 -17.02
N VAL A 41 10.03 -18.74 -16.78
CA VAL A 41 8.70 -19.10 -16.23
C VAL A 41 8.00 -20.16 -17.08
N GLN A 42 7.86 -19.93 -18.39
CA GLN A 42 7.13 -20.85 -19.28
C GLN A 42 7.83 -22.22 -19.44
N PRO A 43 9.15 -22.29 -19.66
CA PRO A 43 9.89 -23.55 -19.60
C PRO A 43 9.73 -24.29 -18.28
N PHE A 44 9.81 -23.59 -17.15
CA PHE A 44 9.70 -24.17 -15.81
C PHE A 44 8.32 -24.79 -15.55
N LEU A 45 7.25 -24.06 -15.89
CA LEU A 45 5.87 -24.57 -15.77
C LEU A 45 5.63 -25.80 -16.65
N ARG A 46 6.22 -25.82 -17.86
CA ARG A 46 6.13 -26.98 -18.76
C ARG A 46 6.85 -28.21 -18.18
N GLU A 47 8.05 -28.04 -17.63
CA GLU A 47 8.81 -29.13 -17.01
C GLU A 47 8.05 -29.74 -15.82
N LEU A 48 7.42 -28.92 -14.98
CA LEU A 48 6.53 -29.38 -13.90
C LEU A 48 5.32 -30.16 -14.42
N ALA A 49 4.70 -29.69 -15.49
CA ALA A 49 3.54 -30.36 -16.08
C ALA A 49 3.90 -31.71 -16.72
N GLU A 50 5.09 -31.83 -17.29
CA GLU A 50 5.59 -33.07 -17.91
C GLU A 50 6.03 -34.12 -16.86
N ASP A 51 6.60 -33.69 -15.73
CA ASP A 51 7.04 -34.59 -14.66
C ASP A 51 5.87 -35.24 -13.88
N ASP A 52 4.77 -34.49 -13.65
CA ASP A 52 3.53 -34.95 -12.99
C ASP A 52 3.72 -35.70 -11.64
N SER A 53 4.87 -35.52 -10.97
CA SER A 53 5.06 -36.02 -9.61
C SER A 53 4.15 -35.29 -8.61
N ALA A 54 4.01 -35.84 -7.40
CA ALA A 54 3.27 -35.19 -6.33
C ALA A 54 3.89 -33.81 -5.98
N GLU A 55 5.22 -33.72 -6.00
CA GLU A 55 5.97 -32.49 -5.82
C GLU A 55 5.70 -31.47 -6.94
N SER A 56 5.70 -31.91 -8.20
CA SER A 56 5.40 -31.05 -9.35
C SER A 56 3.97 -30.52 -9.31
N ARG A 57 3.00 -31.39 -9.00
CA ARG A 57 1.60 -30.99 -8.81
C ARG A 57 1.40 -30.03 -7.65
N LEU A 58 2.10 -30.23 -6.52
CA LEU A 58 2.08 -29.28 -5.42
C LEU A 58 2.61 -27.92 -5.86
N THR A 59 3.74 -27.91 -6.58
CA THR A 59 4.39 -26.69 -7.06
C THR A 59 3.46 -25.91 -7.98
N LEU A 60 2.86 -26.56 -8.98
CA LEU A 60 1.89 -25.93 -9.88
C LEU A 60 0.68 -25.38 -9.14
N ALA A 61 0.11 -26.15 -8.20
CA ALA A 61 -1.01 -25.70 -7.39
C ALA A 61 -0.66 -24.49 -6.53
N ALA A 62 0.53 -24.46 -5.94
CA ALA A 62 0.99 -23.35 -5.12
C ALA A 62 1.25 -22.08 -5.95
N LEU A 63 1.89 -22.22 -7.11
CA LEU A 63 2.12 -21.10 -8.04
C LEU A 63 0.81 -20.49 -8.52
N ALA A 64 -0.17 -21.32 -8.88
CA ALA A 64 -1.50 -20.84 -9.29
C ALA A 64 -2.24 -20.06 -8.18
N THR A 65 -1.92 -20.30 -6.90
CA THR A 65 -2.56 -19.59 -5.77
C THR A 65 -1.97 -18.22 -5.49
N VAL A 66 -0.74 -17.96 -5.94
CA VAL A 66 -0.04 -16.67 -5.74
C VAL A 66 0.16 -15.91 -7.04
N ASP A 67 -0.37 -16.42 -8.16
CA ASP A 67 -0.27 -15.79 -9.47
C ASP A 67 -1.12 -14.51 -9.53
N GLU A 68 -0.44 -13.39 -9.70
CA GLU A 68 -1.01 -12.05 -9.75
C GLU A 68 -2.00 -11.86 -10.91
N THR A 69 -1.83 -12.60 -12.02
CA THR A 69 -2.76 -12.51 -13.16
C THR A 69 -4.14 -13.06 -12.85
N THR A 70 -4.22 -14.07 -11.98
CA THR A 70 -5.51 -14.57 -11.46
C THR A 70 -6.13 -13.61 -10.46
N ALA A 71 -5.30 -12.87 -9.71
CA ALA A 71 -5.74 -11.90 -8.70
C ALA A 71 -6.27 -10.59 -9.32
N LEU A 72 -5.67 -10.10 -10.41
CA LEU A 72 -6.06 -8.86 -11.09
C LEU A 72 -7.17 -9.05 -12.14
N GLY A 73 -7.41 -10.29 -12.59
CA GLY A 73 -8.41 -10.62 -13.61
C GLY A 73 -9.88 -10.59 -13.15
N THR A 74 -10.16 -10.25 -11.89
CA THR A 74 -11.54 -10.12 -11.38
C THR A 74 -11.95 -8.65 -11.36
N GLU A 75 -12.38 -8.12 -12.50
CA GLU A 75 -12.98 -6.79 -12.58
C GLU A 75 -14.26 -6.72 -11.71
N PRO A 76 -14.37 -5.80 -10.73
CA PRO A 76 -15.56 -5.65 -9.92
C PRO A 76 -16.60 -4.83 -10.69
N GLY A 77 -17.39 -5.48 -11.56
CA GLY A 77 -18.42 -4.75 -12.31
C GLY A 77 -19.40 -5.53 -13.18
N ALA A 78 -19.18 -6.81 -13.47
CA ALA A 78 -20.08 -7.56 -14.35
C ALA A 78 -20.77 -8.70 -13.60
N GLY A 79 -21.99 -8.44 -13.12
CA GLY A 79 -23.05 -9.45 -12.90
C GLY A 79 -22.75 -10.57 -11.89
N ALA A 80 -23.60 -10.66 -10.87
CA ALA A 80 -23.84 -11.94 -10.20
C ALA A 80 -24.10 -13.02 -11.28
N ASP A 81 -23.42 -14.17 -11.14
CA ASP A 81 -23.43 -15.37 -12.01
C ASP A 81 -22.24 -15.57 -12.97
N GLN A 82 -21.09 -14.93 -12.76
CA GLN A 82 -19.85 -15.47 -13.35
C GLN A 82 -19.30 -16.59 -12.46
N GLU A 83 -19.58 -17.84 -12.86
CA GLU A 83 -18.98 -19.04 -12.32
C GLU A 83 -17.47 -18.80 -12.12
N ARG A 84 -17.00 -18.87 -10.87
CA ARG A 84 -15.56 -19.01 -10.58
C ARG A 84 -15.05 -20.09 -11.53
N PRO A 85 -13.99 -19.85 -12.32
CA PRO A 85 -13.37 -20.93 -13.07
C PRO A 85 -13.11 -22.04 -12.06
N GLU A 86 -13.70 -23.22 -12.32
CA GLU A 86 -13.58 -24.37 -11.45
C GLU A 86 -12.09 -24.54 -11.18
N THR A 87 -11.70 -24.40 -9.90
CA THR A 87 -10.37 -24.79 -9.45
C THR A 87 -10.10 -26.15 -10.08
N PRO A 88 -9.01 -26.34 -10.85
CA PRO A 88 -8.73 -27.62 -11.47
C PRO A 88 -8.87 -28.68 -10.38
N GLU A 89 -9.72 -29.69 -10.63
CA GLU A 89 -9.91 -30.78 -9.67
C GLU A 89 -8.53 -31.18 -9.17
N VAL A 90 -8.30 -31.03 -7.85
CA VAL A 90 -7.04 -31.39 -7.23
C VAL A 90 -6.85 -32.86 -7.56
N GLY A 91 -5.98 -33.12 -8.54
CA GLY A 91 -5.89 -34.41 -9.20
C GLY A 91 -5.68 -35.54 -8.20
N VAL A 92 -6.12 -36.73 -8.56
CA VAL A 92 -5.89 -37.95 -7.78
C VAL A 92 -4.41 -38.01 -7.35
N GLY A 93 -4.14 -37.85 -6.05
CA GLY A 93 -2.79 -37.98 -5.49
C GLY A 93 -2.17 -36.76 -4.80
N VAL A 94 -2.85 -35.60 -4.71
CA VAL A 94 -2.39 -34.47 -3.88
C VAL A 94 -3.12 -34.44 -2.52
N PRO A 95 -2.43 -34.19 -1.38
CA PRO A 95 -3.09 -34.18 -0.08
C PRO A 95 -4.21 -33.14 0.01
N GLY A 96 -5.31 -33.45 0.72
CA GLY A 96 -6.48 -32.56 0.83
C GLY A 96 -6.21 -31.19 1.48
N TRP A 97 -5.03 -30.95 2.07
CA TRP A 97 -4.63 -29.62 2.53
C TRP A 97 -4.25 -28.68 1.39
N VAL A 98 -3.79 -29.22 0.25
CA VAL A 98 -3.40 -28.45 -0.94
C VAL A 98 -4.60 -27.68 -1.48
N GLY A 99 -5.79 -28.29 -1.48
CA GLY A 99 -7.03 -27.62 -1.89
C GLY A 99 -7.47 -26.45 -1.00
N ARG A 100 -6.83 -26.24 0.16
CA ARG A 100 -7.06 -25.08 1.04
C ARG A 100 -6.18 -23.88 0.71
N MET A 101 -5.15 -24.05 -0.11
CA MET A 101 -4.28 -22.93 -0.47
C MET A 101 -5.10 -21.83 -1.14
N GLY A 102 -4.79 -20.56 -0.82
CA GLY A 102 -5.54 -19.39 -1.27
C GLY A 102 -6.95 -19.24 -0.69
N ARG A 103 -7.49 -20.25 0.02
CA ARG A 103 -8.82 -20.17 0.67
C ARG A 103 -8.69 -19.60 2.07
N VAL A 104 -8.57 -18.27 2.12
CA VAL A 104 -8.45 -17.51 3.37
C VAL A 104 -9.66 -16.63 3.63
N VAL A 105 -9.88 -16.36 4.91
CA VAL A 105 -10.84 -15.36 5.39
C VAL A 105 -10.04 -14.20 5.95
N CYS A 106 -10.30 -12.99 5.48
CA CYS A 106 -9.77 -11.78 6.08
C CYS A 106 -10.55 -11.46 7.35
N GLU A 107 -9.86 -11.31 8.49
CA GLU A 107 -10.49 -11.08 9.80
C GLU A 107 -10.49 -9.61 10.22
N GLY A 108 -9.67 -8.77 9.59
CA GLY A 108 -9.52 -7.37 9.96
C GLY A 108 -8.45 -6.65 9.15
N GLY A 109 -8.53 -5.31 9.15
CA GLY A 109 -7.60 -4.41 8.51
C GLY A 109 -7.17 -3.28 9.45
N TRP A 110 -5.94 -2.82 9.29
CA TRP A 110 -5.37 -1.68 10.02
C TRP A 110 -4.55 -0.81 9.09
N TYR A 111 -4.57 0.49 9.36
CA TYR A 111 -3.81 1.47 8.58
C TYR A 111 -3.34 2.61 9.47
N GLY A 112 -2.14 3.13 9.22
CA GLY A 112 -1.60 4.23 10.00
C GLY A 112 -0.13 4.53 9.69
N LYS A 113 0.43 5.50 10.43
CA LYS A 113 1.82 5.93 10.28
C LYS A 113 2.77 4.85 10.80
N ALA A 114 3.85 4.59 10.07
CA ALA A 114 4.96 3.74 10.51
C ALA A 114 6.03 4.54 11.27
N ASP A 115 6.11 5.85 11.01
CA ASP A 115 7.03 6.79 11.63
C ASP A 115 6.29 8.02 12.17
N PRO A 116 6.92 8.87 13.00
CA PRO A 116 6.28 10.02 13.63
C PRO A 116 5.64 11.03 12.64
N TYR A 117 6.11 11.08 11.40
CA TYR A 117 5.67 12.01 10.37
C TYR A 117 4.79 11.37 9.32
N GLY A 118 4.66 10.04 9.29
CA GLY A 118 3.90 9.32 8.27
C GLY A 118 4.52 9.41 6.88
N GLU A 119 5.85 9.57 6.79
CA GLU A 119 6.58 9.41 5.54
C GLU A 119 6.42 7.97 5.01
N GLN A 120 6.35 7.02 5.94
CA GLN A 120 5.88 5.67 5.69
C GLN A 120 4.58 5.43 6.44
N THR A 121 3.67 4.70 5.79
CA THR A 121 2.45 4.17 6.40
C THR A 121 2.43 2.66 6.28
N LEU A 122 1.83 1.98 7.25
CA LEU A 122 1.61 0.53 7.18
C LEU A 122 0.16 0.25 6.82
N ALA A 123 -0.04 -0.65 5.88
CA ALA A 123 -1.32 -1.30 5.60
C ALA A 123 -1.22 -2.76 6.05
N VAL A 124 -2.10 -3.18 6.97
CA VAL A 124 -2.05 -4.52 7.55
C VAL A 124 -3.38 -5.22 7.41
N LEU A 125 -3.36 -6.46 6.92
CA LEU A 125 -4.52 -7.33 6.79
C LEU A 125 -4.28 -8.62 7.56
N SER A 126 -5.24 -9.02 8.40
CA SER A 126 -5.19 -10.31 9.10
C SER A 126 -5.97 -11.36 8.34
N PHE A 127 -5.43 -12.58 8.32
CA PHE A 127 -5.99 -13.72 7.61
C PHE A 127 -5.92 -14.97 8.45
N ARG A 128 -6.87 -15.87 8.19
CA ARG A 128 -6.82 -17.28 8.57
C ARG A 128 -7.32 -18.14 7.42
N TYR A 129 -6.95 -19.41 7.41
CA TYR A 129 -7.57 -20.35 6.48
C TYR A 129 -9.00 -20.72 6.91
N GLU A 130 -9.83 -21.20 5.97
CA GLU A 130 -11.22 -21.60 6.25
C GLU A 130 -11.37 -22.60 7.42
N ASN A 131 -10.33 -23.40 7.69
CA ASN A 131 -10.29 -24.35 8.81
C ASN A 131 -9.88 -23.73 10.16
N GLY A 132 -9.69 -22.40 10.23
CA GLY A 132 -9.30 -21.68 11.42
C GLY A 132 -7.82 -21.78 11.80
N LYS A 133 -6.97 -22.39 10.96
CA LYS A 133 -5.54 -22.58 11.25
C LYS A 133 -4.68 -21.51 10.60
N GLU A 134 -3.43 -21.44 11.07
CA GLU A 134 -2.37 -20.55 10.57
C GLU A 134 -2.83 -19.08 10.49
N PRO A 135 -3.28 -18.48 11.61
CA PRO A 135 -3.58 -17.07 11.66
C PRO A 135 -2.30 -16.27 11.39
N HIS A 136 -2.36 -15.33 10.45
CA HIS A 136 -1.22 -14.53 10.02
C HIS A 136 -1.67 -13.12 9.65
N VAL A 137 -0.71 -12.20 9.60
CA VAL A 137 -0.90 -10.84 9.10
C VAL A 137 -0.01 -10.60 7.90
N LEU A 138 -0.56 -9.96 6.88
CA LEU A 138 0.19 -9.36 5.78
C LEU A 138 0.39 -7.90 6.15
N VAL A 139 1.65 -7.46 6.21
CA VAL A 139 2.04 -6.08 6.48
C VAL A 139 2.70 -5.53 5.22
N VAL A 140 2.25 -4.37 4.75
CA VAL A 140 2.84 -3.66 3.60
C VAL A 140 3.23 -2.25 4.03
N GLY A 141 4.51 -1.93 3.84
CA GLY A 141 5.06 -0.59 4.01
C GLY A 141 4.85 0.24 2.76
N ILE A 142 4.23 1.40 2.92
CA ILE A 142 3.86 2.31 1.83
C ILE A 142 4.59 3.63 2.01
N ASP A 143 5.42 4.00 1.04
CA ASP A 143 6.19 5.24 1.03
C ASP A 143 5.40 6.39 0.42
N GLN A 144 5.04 7.36 1.27
CA GLN A 144 4.21 8.51 0.90
C GLN A 144 4.95 9.55 0.05
N PRO A 145 6.25 9.87 0.29
CA PRO A 145 7.02 10.78 -0.54
C PRO A 145 7.09 10.38 -2.02
N HIS A 146 7.26 9.10 -2.33
CA HIS A 146 7.43 8.60 -3.70
C HIS A 146 6.13 8.13 -4.35
N GLY A 147 4.98 8.58 -3.85
CA GLY A 147 3.73 8.32 -4.55
C GLY A 147 2.70 7.48 -3.78
N GLY A 148 3.04 6.98 -2.60
CA GLY A 148 2.30 5.91 -1.96
C GLY A 148 2.72 4.54 -2.49
N LEU A 149 4.03 4.36 -2.74
CA LEU A 149 4.59 3.15 -3.32
C LEU A 149 4.74 2.04 -2.27
N ALA A 150 4.44 0.80 -2.62
CA ALA A 150 4.80 -0.36 -1.79
C ALA A 150 6.33 -0.54 -1.79
N VAL A 151 6.97 -0.37 -0.62
CA VAL A 151 8.42 -0.45 -0.47
C VAL A 151 8.88 -1.63 0.39
N ASP A 152 7.99 -2.22 1.17
CA ASP A 152 8.26 -3.41 1.98
C ASP A 152 7.00 -4.26 2.13
N ALA A 153 7.14 -5.57 2.24
CA ALA A 153 6.06 -6.47 2.59
C ALA A 153 6.59 -7.68 3.36
N LEU A 154 5.84 -8.08 4.39
CA LEU A 154 6.16 -9.24 5.21
C LEU A 154 4.89 -9.94 5.68
N VAL A 155 5.03 -11.21 6.04
CA VAL A 155 3.97 -12.02 6.64
C VAL A 155 4.42 -12.49 8.01
N GLU A 156 3.62 -12.19 9.03
CA GLU A 156 3.95 -12.44 10.42
C GLU A 156 2.79 -13.05 11.20
N GLU A 157 3.06 -13.45 12.44
CA GLU A 157 2.01 -13.85 13.39
C GLU A 157 1.18 -12.65 13.84
N VAL A 158 -0.10 -12.88 14.17
CA VAL A 158 -1.05 -11.80 14.56
C VAL A 158 -0.56 -10.94 15.72
N LYS A 159 0.22 -11.51 16.65
CA LYS A 159 0.82 -10.78 17.79
C LYS A 159 1.71 -9.60 17.36
N PHE A 160 2.23 -9.62 16.13
CA PHE A 160 3.04 -8.54 15.57
C PHE A 160 2.24 -7.21 15.51
N LEU A 161 0.91 -7.28 15.40
CA LEU A 161 0.04 -6.09 15.39
C LEU A 161 0.14 -5.26 16.67
N ASP A 162 0.34 -5.92 17.81
CA ASP A 162 0.30 -5.29 19.13
C ASP A 162 1.40 -4.21 19.27
N ASP A 163 2.50 -4.36 18.55
CA ASP A 163 3.65 -3.46 18.58
C ASP A 163 3.54 -2.29 17.58
N LEU A 164 2.58 -2.31 16.65
CA LEU A 164 2.51 -1.33 15.55
C LEU A 164 1.69 -0.07 15.86
N GLY A 165 0.82 -0.10 16.87
CA GLY A 165 0.01 1.06 17.26
C GLY A 165 -0.94 1.59 16.17
N LEU A 166 -1.35 0.74 15.23
CA LEU A 166 -2.19 1.12 14.08
C LEU A 166 -3.67 1.21 14.46
N SER A 167 -4.40 2.08 13.76
CA SER A 167 -5.85 2.19 13.92
C SER A 167 -6.58 1.15 13.06
N PRO A 168 -7.65 0.52 13.57
CA PRO A 168 -8.51 -0.34 12.77
C PRO A 168 -9.10 0.43 11.58
N ALA A 169 -9.20 -0.25 10.44
CA ALA A 169 -9.78 0.28 9.22
C ALA A 169 -10.55 -0.82 8.48
N GLU A 170 -11.47 -0.43 7.60
CA GLU A 170 -12.25 -1.37 6.79
C GLU A 170 -11.31 -2.23 5.91
N PRO A 171 -11.36 -3.57 6.00
CA PRO A 171 -10.43 -4.45 5.28
C PRO A 171 -10.37 -4.20 3.77
N GLY A 172 -11.53 -3.97 3.13
CA GLY A 172 -11.60 -3.69 1.70
C GLY A 172 -10.90 -2.38 1.29
N VAL A 173 -10.86 -1.38 2.18
CA VAL A 173 -10.12 -0.13 1.98
C VAL A 173 -8.61 -0.37 2.13
N VAL A 174 -8.20 -1.11 3.17
CA VAL A 174 -6.79 -1.44 3.39
C VAL A 174 -6.23 -2.28 2.24
N ALA A 175 -6.99 -3.28 1.78
CA ALA A 175 -6.66 -4.09 0.62
C ALA A 175 -6.54 -3.25 -0.66
N GLY A 176 -7.45 -2.31 -0.89
CA GLY A 176 -7.36 -1.40 -2.02
C GLY A 176 -6.08 -0.57 -2.01
N ARG A 177 -5.68 -0.04 -0.84
CA ARG A 177 -4.40 0.68 -0.67
C ARG A 177 -3.19 -0.20 -0.97
N VAL A 178 -3.21 -1.46 -0.53
CA VAL A 178 -2.14 -2.41 -0.84
C VAL A 178 -2.01 -2.59 -2.35
N LEU A 179 -3.11 -2.80 -3.06
CA LEU A 179 -3.10 -2.98 -4.51
C LEU A 179 -2.68 -1.70 -5.26
N ASP A 180 -3.19 -0.54 -4.85
CA ASP A 180 -2.80 0.76 -5.42
C ASP A 180 -1.29 1.00 -5.27
N ALA A 181 -0.72 0.65 -4.12
CA ALA A 181 0.69 0.83 -3.83
C ALA A 181 1.59 -0.09 -4.66
N PHE A 182 1.17 -1.33 -4.92
CA PHE A 182 1.88 -2.24 -5.82
C PHE A 182 1.76 -1.85 -7.29
N GLU A 183 0.56 -1.46 -7.75
CA GLU A 183 0.33 -1.04 -9.13
C GLU A 183 1.15 0.20 -9.50
N LEU A 184 1.32 1.13 -8.55
CA LEU A 184 2.22 2.26 -8.74
C LEU A 184 3.69 1.83 -8.91
N GLY A 185 4.11 0.78 -8.20
CA GLY A 185 5.46 0.23 -8.32
C GLY A 185 5.76 -0.31 -9.72
N ASP A 186 4.78 -0.87 -10.39
CA ASP A 186 4.94 -1.39 -11.75
C ASP A 186 5.14 -0.27 -12.78
N GLN A 187 4.73 0.96 -12.44
CA GLN A 187 4.87 2.15 -13.29
C GLN A 187 6.17 2.92 -13.05
N ILE A 188 6.86 2.68 -11.92
CA ILE A 188 8.04 3.42 -11.50
C ILE A 188 9.29 2.54 -11.61
N MET A 189 10.17 2.89 -12.55
CA MET A 189 11.47 2.22 -12.69
C MET A 189 12.46 2.67 -11.62
N GLY A 190 13.17 1.73 -11.00
CA GLY A 190 14.33 2.00 -10.14
C GLY A 190 14.00 2.42 -8.71
N ALA A 191 12.76 2.22 -8.25
CA ALA A 191 12.41 2.44 -6.86
C ALA A 191 13.25 1.54 -5.93
N GLN A 192 13.74 2.11 -4.83
CA GLN A 192 14.43 1.36 -3.79
C GLN A 192 13.39 0.69 -2.91
N VAL A 193 13.45 -0.63 -2.81
CA VAL A 193 12.54 -1.46 -2.00
C VAL A 193 13.34 -2.36 -1.07
N ALA A 194 12.73 -2.81 0.01
CA ALA A 194 13.31 -3.78 0.91
C ALA A 194 13.49 -5.15 0.21
N ASP A 195 14.55 -5.88 0.58
CA ASP A 195 14.87 -7.21 0.02
C ASP A 195 13.75 -8.25 0.24
N THR A 196 12.90 -8.02 1.22
CA THR A 196 11.70 -8.80 1.56
C THR A 196 10.57 -8.64 0.56
N LEU A 197 10.43 -7.47 -0.07
CA LEU A 197 9.28 -7.14 -0.91
C LEU A 197 9.12 -8.11 -2.10
N PRO A 198 10.16 -8.39 -2.94
CA PRO A 198 9.97 -9.25 -4.10
C PRO A 198 9.48 -10.66 -3.72
N ALA A 199 10.00 -11.19 -2.62
CA ALA A 199 9.68 -12.52 -2.10
C ALA A 199 8.23 -12.66 -1.61
N VAL A 200 7.60 -11.56 -1.19
CA VAL A 200 6.27 -11.56 -0.57
C VAL A 200 5.21 -10.96 -1.50
N ARG A 201 5.60 -10.10 -2.45
CA ARG A 201 4.71 -9.38 -3.37
C ARG A 201 3.63 -10.25 -4.03
N PRO A 202 3.92 -11.42 -4.63
CA PRO A 202 2.88 -12.24 -5.26
C PRO A 202 1.80 -12.68 -4.26
N LEU A 203 2.21 -13.10 -3.06
CA LEU A 203 1.29 -13.47 -1.99
C LEU A 203 0.51 -12.24 -1.48
N ALA A 204 1.18 -11.09 -1.34
CA ALA A 204 0.57 -9.87 -0.84
C ALA A 204 -0.57 -9.39 -1.76
N ILE A 205 -0.33 -9.39 -3.07
CA ILE A 205 -1.32 -9.04 -4.09
C ILE A 205 -2.47 -10.05 -4.09
N ALA A 206 -2.17 -11.36 -4.11
CA ALA A 206 -3.20 -12.40 -4.07
C ALA A 206 -4.09 -12.30 -2.82
N ARG A 207 -3.49 -12.01 -1.66
CA ARG A 207 -4.21 -11.82 -0.38
C ARG A 207 -5.08 -10.57 -0.39
N ALA A 208 -4.56 -9.44 -0.85
CA ALA A 208 -5.33 -8.21 -0.94
C ALA A 208 -6.50 -8.33 -1.93
N ALA A 209 -6.28 -8.94 -3.09
CA ALA A 209 -7.32 -9.17 -4.09
C ALA A 209 -8.44 -10.11 -3.61
N ALA A 210 -8.13 -11.03 -2.69
CA ALA A 210 -9.11 -11.94 -2.10
C ALA A 210 -10.02 -11.27 -1.04
N VAL A 211 -9.73 -10.03 -0.62
CA VAL A 211 -10.53 -9.34 0.39
C VAL A 211 -11.86 -8.87 -0.21
N PRO A 212 -13.02 -9.27 0.38
CA PRO A 212 -14.32 -8.80 -0.08
C PRO A 212 -14.51 -7.29 0.12
N GLY A 213 -15.36 -6.67 -0.71
CA GLY A 213 -15.70 -5.25 -0.57
C GLY A 213 -14.54 -4.31 -0.87
N LEU A 214 -13.64 -4.72 -1.78
CA LEU A 214 -12.47 -3.96 -2.20
C LEU A 214 -12.84 -2.53 -2.63
N VAL A 215 -12.13 -1.53 -2.07
CA VAL A 215 -12.28 -0.11 -2.42
C VAL A 215 -10.93 0.46 -2.81
N ARG A 216 -10.73 0.73 -4.10
CA ARG A 216 -9.52 1.38 -4.64
C ARG A 216 -9.57 2.89 -4.42
N GLN A 217 -8.40 3.53 -4.28
CA GLN A 217 -8.24 4.98 -4.17
C GLN A 217 -9.11 5.64 -3.07
N ALA A 218 -9.38 4.90 -2.00
CA ALA A 218 -10.18 5.39 -0.90
C ALA A 218 -9.42 6.49 -0.12
N PRO A 219 -10.06 7.64 0.20
CA PRO A 219 -9.44 8.64 1.07
C PRO A 219 -9.23 8.06 2.49
N ASP A 220 -8.17 8.48 3.20
CA ASP A 220 -7.86 7.94 4.54
C ASP A 220 -8.73 8.54 5.68
N GLY A 221 -9.62 9.49 5.35
CA GLY A 221 -10.51 10.15 6.29
C GLY A 221 -9.83 11.14 7.24
N THR A 222 -8.50 11.24 7.26
CA THR A 222 -7.73 12.11 8.18
C THR A 222 -8.18 13.57 8.03
N MET A 223 -8.35 14.03 6.79
CA MET A 223 -8.82 15.38 6.51
C MET A 223 -10.25 15.62 7.03
N ALA A 224 -11.14 14.63 6.91
CA ALA A 224 -12.51 14.72 7.40
C ALA A 224 -12.60 14.69 8.94
N GLY A 225 -11.58 14.15 9.61
CA GLY A 225 -11.46 14.09 11.06
C GLY A 225 -11.04 15.41 11.71
N PHE A 226 -10.42 16.33 10.96
CA PHE A 226 -9.95 17.60 11.51
C PHE A 226 -11.11 18.57 11.76
N ARG A 227 -11.25 19.04 13.02
CA ARG A 227 -12.32 19.95 13.45
C ARG A 227 -11.82 21.25 14.08
N ASP A 228 -10.55 21.31 14.46
CA ASP A 228 -9.98 22.37 15.32
C ASP A 228 -9.42 23.54 14.50
N LEU A 229 -10.23 24.06 13.58
CA LEU A 229 -9.83 25.21 12.78
C LEU A 229 -9.82 26.49 13.66
N PRO A 230 -8.75 27.30 13.63
CA PRO A 230 -8.70 28.56 14.39
C PRO A 230 -9.81 29.54 13.98
N ASP A 231 -10.38 30.23 14.96
CA ASP A 231 -11.35 31.31 14.74
C ASP A 231 -10.63 32.62 14.37
N LEU A 232 -10.10 32.67 13.15
CA LEU A 232 -9.40 33.83 12.59
C LEU A 232 -9.99 34.19 11.22
N PRO A 233 -10.04 35.49 10.85
CA PRO A 233 -10.38 35.89 9.49
C PRO A 233 -9.48 35.20 8.46
N GLY A 234 -10.08 34.58 7.44
CA GLY A 234 -9.33 33.87 6.39
C GLY A 234 -8.86 32.44 6.74
N ALA A 235 -9.08 31.96 7.96
CA ALA A 235 -8.65 30.60 8.37
C ALA A 235 -9.24 29.48 7.51
N ARG A 236 -10.51 29.60 7.10
CA ARG A 236 -11.17 28.61 6.23
C ARG A 236 -10.54 28.55 4.84
N GLU A 237 -10.31 29.72 4.24
CA GLU A 237 -9.65 29.84 2.93
C GLU A 237 -8.21 29.27 2.98
N ALA A 238 -7.46 29.58 4.06
CA ALA A 238 -6.14 29.02 4.29
C ALA A 238 -6.18 27.48 4.42
N PHE A 239 -7.15 26.95 5.17
CA PHE A 239 -7.32 25.51 5.33
C PHE A 239 -7.70 24.79 4.04
N GLU A 240 -8.54 25.38 3.20
CA GLU A 240 -8.86 24.83 1.88
C GLU A 240 -7.60 24.65 1.04
N LYS A 241 -6.65 25.60 1.10
CA LYS A 241 -5.35 25.47 0.42
C LYS A 241 -4.42 24.45 1.05
N LEU A 242 -4.44 24.32 2.37
CA LEU A 242 -3.72 23.23 3.04
C LEU A 242 -4.28 21.86 2.61
N ALA A 243 -5.61 21.72 2.58
CA ALA A 243 -6.29 20.49 2.16
C ALA A 243 -5.98 20.13 0.70
N GLU A 244 -5.98 21.13 -0.18
CA GLU A 244 -5.55 20.98 -1.58
C GLU A 244 -4.11 20.46 -1.69
N PHE A 245 -3.19 21.01 -0.90
CA PHE A 245 -1.78 20.61 -0.93
C PHE A 245 -1.53 19.19 -0.39
N VAL A 246 -2.14 18.82 0.73
CA VAL A 246 -1.90 17.49 1.32
C VAL A 246 -2.57 16.39 0.50
N GLY A 247 -3.69 16.71 -0.16
CA GLY A 247 -4.39 15.84 -1.09
C GLY A 247 -4.76 14.50 -0.47
N GLU A 248 -4.43 13.42 -1.17
CA GLU A 248 -4.74 12.03 -0.78
C GLU A 248 -3.81 11.49 0.31
N ARG A 249 -2.80 12.25 0.74
CA ARG A 249 -1.78 11.81 1.71
C ARG A 249 -1.73 12.70 2.96
N PRO A 250 -2.86 12.92 3.65
CA PRO A 250 -2.89 13.81 4.81
C PRO A 250 -2.13 13.24 6.02
N LEU A 251 -1.87 11.93 6.10
CA LEU A 251 -1.02 11.35 7.16
C LEU A 251 0.46 11.73 7.06
N TRP A 252 0.96 12.04 5.86
CA TRP A 252 2.36 12.44 5.66
C TRP A 252 2.52 13.92 5.98
N TRP A 253 3.10 14.23 7.13
CA TRP A 253 3.28 15.60 7.61
C TRP A 253 4.61 15.77 8.36
N SER A 254 5.68 15.98 7.57
CA SER A 254 7.05 16.15 8.07
C SER A 254 7.53 17.60 7.97
N PRO A 255 8.64 17.98 8.67
CA PRO A 255 9.22 19.32 8.55
C PRO A 255 9.50 19.71 7.09
N ALA A 256 10.07 18.80 6.30
CA ALA A 256 10.35 19.06 4.89
C ALA A 256 9.06 19.37 4.11
N ARG A 257 7.98 18.64 4.38
CA ARG A 257 6.68 18.86 3.73
C ARG A 257 6.03 20.19 4.13
N VAL A 258 6.15 20.59 5.39
CA VAL A 258 5.72 21.92 5.87
C VAL A 258 6.48 23.03 5.17
N SER A 259 7.81 22.89 5.08
CA SER A 259 8.65 23.88 4.40
C SER A 259 8.26 23.98 2.92
N GLN A 260 8.11 22.83 2.25
CA GLN A 260 7.62 22.78 0.87
C GLN A 260 6.28 23.51 0.70
N PHE A 261 5.33 23.31 1.61
CA PHE A 261 4.04 23.98 1.56
C PHE A 261 4.17 25.50 1.68
N LEU A 262 4.84 25.98 2.74
CA LEU A 262 4.92 27.39 3.10
C LEU A 262 5.82 28.20 2.16
N THR A 263 6.95 27.64 1.72
CA THR A 263 7.97 28.41 1.00
C THR A 263 7.95 28.21 -0.50
N SER A 264 7.29 27.15 -0.99
CA SER A 264 7.37 26.75 -2.40
C SER A 264 6.00 26.60 -3.04
N TRP A 265 5.10 25.78 -2.48
CA TRP A 265 3.81 25.51 -3.09
C TRP A 265 2.85 26.70 -2.99
N LEU A 266 2.65 27.28 -1.80
CA LEU A 266 1.75 28.43 -1.61
C LEU A 266 2.12 29.64 -2.48
N PRO A 267 3.37 30.14 -2.49
CA PRO A 267 3.76 31.27 -3.33
C PRO A 267 3.51 31.02 -4.82
N ARG A 268 3.71 29.78 -5.25
CA ARG A 268 3.64 29.38 -6.65
C ARG A 268 2.20 29.14 -7.13
N GLU A 269 1.40 28.40 -6.37
CA GLU A 269 0.12 27.85 -6.86
C GLU A 269 -1.11 28.54 -6.26
N ALA A 270 -1.04 29.02 -5.01
CA ALA A 270 -2.21 29.52 -4.30
C ALA A 270 -2.48 31.01 -4.54
N ILE A 271 -3.76 31.36 -4.74
CA ILE A 271 -4.29 32.73 -4.59
C ILE A 271 -5.00 32.76 -3.25
N LEU A 272 -4.61 33.71 -2.40
CA LEU A 272 -5.13 33.88 -1.05
C LEU A 272 -5.38 35.36 -0.76
N SER A 273 -6.39 35.65 0.05
CA SER A 273 -6.57 36.96 0.67
C SER A 273 -5.46 37.27 1.69
N ASP A 274 -5.21 38.55 1.97
CA ASP A 274 -4.24 38.96 3.00
C ASP A 274 -4.59 38.39 4.38
N ALA A 275 -5.90 38.28 4.68
CA ALA A 275 -6.40 37.66 5.89
C ALA A 275 -6.04 36.16 5.96
N ALA A 276 -6.20 35.43 4.85
CA ALA A 276 -5.83 34.02 4.79
C ALA A 276 -4.31 33.80 4.87
N VAL A 277 -3.50 34.67 4.25
CA VAL A 277 -2.04 34.65 4.40
C VAL A 277 -1.64 34.84 5.86
N ALA A 278 -2.27 35.80 6.56
CA ALA A 278 -2.01 36.04 7.98
C ALA A 278 -2.46 34.87 8.88
N ALA A 279 -3.58 34.20 8.56
CA ALA A 279 -4.11 33.07 9.33
C ALA A 279 -3.38 31.74 9.06
N MET A 280 -2.67 31.62 7.94
CA MET A 280 -2.04 30.36 7.49
C MET A 280 -1.13 29.70 8.55
N PRO A 281 -0.22 30.42 9.24
CA PRO A 281 0.64 29.78 10.24
C PRO A 281 -0.15 29.10 11.36
N ASP A 282 -1.25 29.70 11.82
CA ASP A 282 -2.08 29.14 12.90
C ASP A 282 -2.90 27.95 12.43
N VAL A 283 -3.41 27.99 11.19
CA VAL A 283 -4.05 26.83 10.55
C VAL A 283 -3.08 25.66 10.45
N VAL A 284 -1.85 25.93 10.02
CA VAL A 284 -0.81 24.90 9.87
C VAL A 284 -0.37 24.33 11.23
N ARG A 285 -0.28 25.16 12.29
CA ARG A 285 -0.03 24.68 13.66
C ARG A 285 -1.18 23.82 14.18
N ALA A 286 -2.43 24.22 13.95
CA ALA A 286 -3.60 23.45 14.35
C ALA A 286 -3.62 22.07 13.67
N TRP A 287 -3.36 22.03 12.36
CA TRP A 287 -3.20 20.78 11.62
C TRP A 287 -2.04 19.91 12.14
N SER A 288 -0.92 20.54 12.48
CA SER A 288 0.27 19.82 13.01
C SER A 288 0.00 19.18 14.37
N ARG A 289 -0.74 19.86 15.24
CA ARG A 289 -1.20 19.31 16.53
C ARG A 289 -2.11 18.10 16.32
N PHE A 290 -3.08 18.23 15.42
CA PHE A 290 -3.95 17.12 15.05
C PHE A 290 -3.16 15.91 14.51
N ASN A 291 -2.05 16.14 13.81
CA ASN A 291 -1.20 15.10 13.23
C ASN A 291 -0.17 14.46 14.17
N GLY A 292 -0.23 14.76 15.47
CA GLY A 292 0.65 14.18 16.49
C GLY A 292 1.59 15.17 17.17
N ASP A 293 1.46 16.48 16.89
CA ASP A 293 2.12 17.56 17.62
C ASP A 293 3.65 17.45 17.72
N GLN A 294 4.29 17.04 16.62
CA GLN A 294 5.73 16.81 16.59
C GLN A 294 6.52 18.14 16.74
N PRO A 295 7.42 18.29 17.73
CA PRO A 295 8.13 19.55 17.97
C PRO A 295 8.95 20.04 16.77
N ALA A 296 9.55 19.12 16.01
CA ALA A 296 10.33 19.46 14.82
C ALA A 296 9.47 20.10 13.73
N VAL A 297 8.21 19.66 13.57
CA VAL A 297 7.27 20.26 12.62
C VAL A 297 6.92 21.67 13.06
N LEU A 298 6.60 21.87 14.35
CA LEU A 298 6.30 23.20 14.89
C LEU A 298 7.47 24.18 14.72
N HIS A 299 8.70 23.73 15.00
CA HIS A 299 9.90 24.53 14.80
C HIS A 299 10.07 24.97 13.34
N GLN A 300 9.80 24.08 12.39
CA GLN A 300 9.85 24.41 10.98
C GLN A 300 8.80 25.45 10.58
N ILE A 301 7.59 25.36 11.13
CA ILE A 301 6.55 26.40 10.92
C ILE A 301 7.08 27.75 11.41
N ASP A 302 7.64 27.81 12.60
CA ASP A 302 8.13 29.07 13.18
C ASP A 302 9.32 29.65 12.40
N ALA A 303 10.12 28.80 11.75
CA ALA A 303 11.20 29.23 10.88
C ALA A 303 10.70 29.81 9.54
N ASP A 304 9.70 29.19 8.92
CA ASP A 304 9.25 29.55 7.56
C ASP A 304 8.12 30.57 7.53
N ALA A 305 7.19 30.50 8.50
CA ALA A 305 5.99 31.35 8.54
C ALA A 305 6.26 32.86 8.45
N PRO A 306 7.30 33.44 9.09
CA PRO A 306 7.58 34.88 8.99
C PRO A 306 7.89 35.35 7.56
N ARG A 307 8.33 34.44 6.68
CA ARG A 307 8.69 34.74 5.29
C ARG A 307 7.49 34.68 4.34
N LEU A 308 6.41 34.00 4.74
CA LEU A 308 5.27 33.72 3.89
C LEU A 308 4.66 34.98 3.24
N PRO A 309 4.40 36.10 3.96
CA PRO A 309 3.82 37.29 3.31
C PRO A 309 4.70 37.87 2.20
N ALA A 310 6.03 37.90 2.41
CA ALA A 310 6.97 38.39 1.41
C ALA A 310 7.03 37.46 0.18
N LEU A 311 7.00 36.14 0.40
CA LEU A 311 6.99 35.17 -0.69
C LEU A 311 5.68 35.22 -1.49
N MET A 312 4.54 35.41 -0.82
CA MET A 312 3.22 35.50 -1.48
C MET A 312 3.08 36.77 -2.35
N ALA A 313 3.77 37.84 -1.98
CA ALA A 313 3.82 39.10 -2.72
C ALA A 313 4.83 39.10 -3.89
N ASP A 314 5.71 38.10 -3.96
CA ASP A 314 6.69 37.99 -5.05
C ASP A 314 6.07 37.35 -6.29
N GLU A 315 5.68 38.19 -7.25
CA GLU A 315 5.10 37.76 -8.52
C GLU A 315 6.03 36.88 -9.37
N SER A 316 7.35 36.93 -9.15
CA SER A 316 8.31 36.09 -9.89
C SER A 316 8.19 34.61 -9.53
N LEU A 317 7.67 34.30 -8.33
CA LEU A 317 7.47 32.94 -7.85
C LEU A 317 6.16 32.32 -8.38
N ALA A 318 5.22 33.14 -8.88
CA ALA A 318 3.91 32.67 -9.31
C ALA A 318 4.02 31.69 -10.48
N GLY A 319 3.45 30.50 -10.32
CA GLY A 319 3.33 29.48 -11.34
C GLY A 319 2.42 29.93 -12.49
N LEU A 320 2.50 29.22 -13.63
CA LEU A 320 1.73 29.55 -14.83
C LEU A 320 0.21 29.59 -14.55
N GLY A 321 -0.31 28.61 -13.80
CA GLY A 321 -1.73 28.54 -13.45
C GLY A 321 -2.20 29.75 -12.67
N LYS A 322 -1.48 30.11 -11.60
CA LYS A 322 -1.73 31.31 -10.78
C LYS A 322 -1.72 32.60 -11.61
N ARG A 323 -0.75 32.75 -12.51
CA ARG A 323 -0.67 33.92 -13.41
C ARG A 323 -1.87 34.03 -14.34
N ILE A 324 -2.30 32.91 -14.94
CA ILE A 324 -3.48 32.88 -15.82
C ILE A 324 -4.76 33.20 -15.04
N ALA A 325 -4.93 32.61 -13.86
CA ALA A 325 -6.11 32.85 -13.01
C ALA A 325 -6.22 34.33 -12.60
N ARG A 326 -5.10 34.96 -12.23
CA ARG A 326 -5.04 36.39 -11.88
C ARG A 326 -5.38 37.33 -13.05
N GLN A 327 -5.06 36.95 -14.29
CA GLN A 327 -5.41 37.74 -15.48
C GLN A 327 -6.91 37.69 -15.82
N ARG A 328 -7.67 36.79 -15.20
CA ARG A 328 -9.11 36.60 -15.44
C ARG A 328 -10.00 37.16 -14.32
N LEU A 329 -9.40 37.64 -13.23
CA LEU A 329 -10.06 38.35 -12.12
C LEU A 329 -10.02 39.86 -12.37
#